data_AF-A0A9D6LR44-F1
#
_entry.id   AF-A0A9D6LR44-F1
#
_cell.length_a   1.000
_cell.length_b   1.000
_cell.length_c   1.000
_cell.angle_alpha   90.00
_cell.angle_beta   90.00
_cell.angle_gamma   90.00
#
_symmetry.space_group_name_H-M   'P 1'
#
loop_
_entity.id
_entity.type
_entity.pdbx_description
1 polymer ?
#
loop_
_entity_poly.entity_id
_entity_poly.type
_entity_poly.pdbx_seq_one_letter_code
_entity_poly.pdbx_strand_id
1 'polypeptide(L)'
;MFIAANLITAVAEVISLILYFYMWVIIIRALVSWVNPDPYNPIVQFLYKVTEPVLHPIRRLMPVYNMGIDLSPLIVILSRAALPVQARGVGASEDVFVVHPHGPPHTIRRGME
;
A
#
# COMPACT_ATOMS: atom_id res chain seq x y z
N MET A 1 -51.93 2.66 -16.83
CA MET A 1 -51.91 3.98 -16.16
C MET A 1 -50.50 4.55 -16.25
N PHE A 2 -50.30 5.64 -17.02
CA PHE A 2 -48.99 6.24 -17.28
C PHE A 2 -48.25 6.69 -16.00
N ILE A 3 -48.99 7.27 -15.05
CA ILE A 3 -48.45 7.77 -13.77
C ILE A 3 -47.88 6.62 -12.91
N ALA A 4 -48.60 5.51 -12.80
CA ALA A 4 -48.16 4.36 -12.02
C ALA A 4 -46.88 3.74 -12.59
N ALA A 5 -46.77 3.63 -13.92
CA ALA A 5 -45.58 3.11 -14.58
C ALA A 5 -44.35 4.00 -14.31
N ASN A 6 -44.49 5.32 -14.44
CA ASN A 6 -43.39 6.26 -14.19
C ASN A 6 -42.94 6.26 -12.72
N LEU A 7 -43.87 6.12 -11.77
CA LEU A 7 -43.54 6.00 -10.35
C LEU A 7 -42.74 4.74 -10.03
N ILE A 8 -43.12 3.61 -10.63
CA ILE A 8 -42.39 2.34 -10.46
C ILE A 8 -40.97 2.48 -11.02
N THR A 9 -40.82 3.06 -12.22
CA THR A 9 -39.50 3.28 -12.82
C THR A 9 -38.63 4.20 -11.95
N ALA A 10 -39.18 5.32 -11.47
CA ALA A 10 -38.43 6.25 -10.62
C ALA A 10 -37.93 5.58 -9.32
N VAL A 11 -38.79 4.78 -8.67
CA VAL A 11 -38.39 4.03 -7.47
C VAL A 11 -37.32 2.99 -7.81
N ALA A 12 -37.46 2.27 -8.92
CA ALA A 12 -36.49 1.29 -9.36
C ALA A 12 -35.12 1.93 -9.66
N GLU A 13 -35.09 3.11 -10.27
CA GLU A 13 -33.86 3.86 -10.55
C GLU A 13 -33.16 4.30 -9.25
N VAL A 14 -33.92 4.81 -8.26
CA VAL A 14 -33.37 5.18 -6.96
C VAL A 14 -32.77 3.97 -6.25
N ILE A 15 -33.47 2.84 -6.27
CA ILE A 15 -32.95 1.57 -5.71
C ILE A 15 -31.68 1.14 -6.44
N SER A 16 -31.69 1.20 -7.78
CA SER A 16 -30.52 0.86 -8.60
C SER A 16 -29.32 1.73 -8.26
N LEU A 17 -29.52 3.02 -8.04
CA LEU A 17 -28.47 3.95 -7.64
C LEU A 17 -27.90 3.61 -6.26
N ILE A 18 -28.76 3.32 -5.28
CA ILE A 18 -28.34 2.90 -3.93
C ILE A 18 -27.52 1.61 -4.01
N LEU A 19 -27.97 0.61 -4.77
CA LEU A 19 -27.25 -0.64 -4.96
C LEU A 19 -25.91 -0.43 -5.64
N TYR A 20 -25.84 0.46 -6.64
CA TYR A 20 -24.59 0.83 -7.30
C TYR A 20 -23.56 1.41 -6.32
N PHE A 21 -23.97 2.36 -5.46
CA PHE A 21 -23.08 2.91 -4.43
C PHE A 21 -22.73 1.87 -3.37
N TYR A 22 -23.69 1.04 -2.96
CA TYR A 22 -23.45 -0.01 -1.97
C TYR A 22 -22.42 -1.04 -2.45
N MET A 23 -22.43 -1.36 -3.76
CA MET A 23 -21.40 -2.20 -4.38
C MET A 23 -19.99 -1.59 -4.21
N TRP A 24 -19.84 -0.29 -4.44
CA TRP A 24 -18.56 0.41 -4.21
C TRP A 24 -18.13 0.37 -2.74
N VAL A 25 -19.06 0.51 -1.80
CA VAL A 25 -18.77 0.37 -0.36
C VAL A 25 -18.23 -1.02 -0.03
N ILE A 26 -18.80 -2.09 -0.60
CA ILE A 26 -18.29 -3.46 -0.44
C ILE A 26 -16.89 -3.60 -1.02
N ILE A 27 -16.62 -3.03 -2.21
CA ILE A 27 -15.29 -3.06 -2.83
C ILE A 27 -14.27 -2.36 -1.92
N ILE A 28 -14.59 -1.15 -1.43
CA ILE A 28 -13.72 -0.41 -0.50
C ILE A 28 -13.46 -1.23 0.75
N ARG A 29 -14.49 -1.85 1.35
CA ARG A 29 -14.34 -2.71 2.52
C ARG A 29 -13.42 -3.91 2.24
N ALA A 30 -13.49 -4.50 1.05
CA ALA A 30 -12.59 -5.57 0.65
C ALA A 30 -11.14 -5.08 0.49
N LEU A 31 -10.91 -3.96 -0.17
CA LEU A 31 -9.58 -3.36 -0.31
C LEU A 31 -8.98 -2.97 1.06
N VAL A 32 -9.78 -2.36 1.92
CA VAL A 32 -9.40 -2.00 3.29
C VAL A 32 -9.05 -3.25 4.10
N SER A 33 -9.77 -4.35 3.89
CA SER A 33 -9.44 -5.61 4.56
C SER A 33 -8.05 -6.13 4.19
N TRP A 34 -7.53 -5.83 2.98
CA TRP A 34 -6.21 -6.25 2.48
C TRP A 34 -5.01 -5.46 3.00
N VAL A 35 -5.20 -4.45 3.84
CA VAL A 35 -4.09 -3.65 4.37
C VAL A 35 -3.95 -3.73 5.89
N ASN A 36 -4.61 -4.71 6.52
CA ASN A 36 -4.70 -4.85 7.97
C ASN A 36 -5.05 -3.52 8.67
N PRO A 37 -6.29 -3.02 8.47
CA PRO A 37 -6.69 -1.69 8.87
C PRO A 37 -6.85 -1.58 10.38
N ASP A 38 -6.61 -0.38 10.94
CA ASP A 38 -6.83 -0.12 12.37
C ASP A 38 -8.32 -0.32 12.74
N PRO A 39 -8.66 -1.29 13.62
CA PRO A 39 -10.03 -1.57 14.04
C PRO A 39 -10.73 -0.40 14.76
N TYR A 40 -9.96 0.52 15.35
CA TYR A 40 -10.51 1.67 16.08
C TYR A 40 -10.85 2.85 15.18
N ASN A 41 -10.48 2.81 13.89
CA ASN A 41 -10.79 3.87 12.96
C ASN A 41 -12.32 3.92 12.68
N PRO A 42 -12.98 5.07 12.87
CA PRO A 42 -14.43 5.20 12.68
C PRO A 42 -14.90 4.84 11.26
N ILE A 43 -14.09 5.10 10.24
CA ILE A 43 -14.39 4.76 8.84
C ILE A 43 -14.40 3.24 8.68
N VAL A 44 -13.42 2.56 9.26
CA VAL A 44 -13.31 1.10 9.23
C VAL A 44 -14.53 0.49 9.93
N GLN A 45 -14.86 0.96 11.15
CA GLN A 45 -16.04 0.48 11.87
C GLN A 45 -17.34 0.71 11.10
N PHE A 46 -17.48 1.86 10.43
CA PHE A 46 -18.64 2.14 9.58
C PHE A 46 -18.74 1.14 8.42
N LEU A 47 -17.64 0.93 7.68
CA LEU A 47 -17.60 -0.04 6.58
C LEU A 47 -17.98 -1.44 7.05
N TYR A 48 -17.45 -1.90 8.19
CA TYR A 48 -17.82 -3.19 8.76
C TYR A 48 -19.31 -3.21 9.12
N LYS A 49 -19.82 -2.26 9.90
CA LYS A 49 -21.23 -2.23 10.32
C LYS A 49 -22.21 -2.25 9.14
N VAL A 50 -21.92 -1.48 8.09
CA VAL A 50 -22.80 -1.36 6.92
C VAL A 50 -22.74 -2.58 6.03
N THR A 51 -21.58 -3.22 5.89
CA THR A 51 -21.42 -4.38 4.98
C THR A 51 -21.65 -5.73 5.66
N GLU A 52 -21.60 -5.81 6.99
CA GLU A 52 -21.71 -7.07 7.74
C GLU A 52 -23.02 -7.82 7.49
N PRO A 53 -24.22 -7.20 7.45
CA PRO A 53 -25.47 -7.94 7.25
C PRO A 53 -25.49 -8.77 5.95
N VAL A 54 -24.83 -8.26 4.90
CA VAL A 54 -24.74 -8.92 3.60
C VAL A 54 -23.56 -9.89 3.54
N LEU A 55 -22.41 -9.52 4.13
CA LEU A 55 -21.19 -10.33 4.04
C LEU A 55 -21.14 -11.47 5.06
N HIS A 56 -21.82 -11.35 6.20
CA HIS A 56 -21.80 -12.35 7.27
C HIS A 56 -22.31 -13.74 6.82
N PRO A 57 -23.47 -13.86 6.12
CA PRO A 57 -23.92 -15.14 5.58
C PRO A 57 -22.92 -15.74 4.58
N ILE A 58 -22.30 -14.90 3.76
CA ILE A 58 -21.32 -15.32 2.74
C ILE A 58 -20.04 -15.85 3.41
N ARG A 59 -19.55 -15.16 4.46
CA ARG A 59 -18.37 -15.61 5.24
C ARG A 59 -18.61 -16.91 6.01
N ARG A 60 -19.87 -17.22 6.34
CA ARG A 60 -20.21 -18.50 6.96
C ARG A 60 -20.10 -19.67 5.98
N LEU A 61 -20.35 -19.42 4.69
CA LEU A 61 -20.25 -20.42 3.62
C LEU A 61 -18.82 -20.57 3.11
N MET A 62 -18.07 -19.47 3.03
CA MET A 62 -16.65 -19.47 2.71
C MET A 62 -15.87 -19.00 3.94
N PRO A 63 -15.39 -19.91 4.81
CA PRO A 63 -14.61 -19.53 5.98
C PRO A 63 -13.30 -18.88 5.51
N VAL A 64 -13.30 -17.55 5.39
CA VAL A 64 -12.16 -16.71 4.98
C VAL A 64 -11.10 -16.62 6.10
N TYR A 65 -10.90 -17.70 6.85
CA TYR A 65 -10.08 -17.73 8.06
C TYR A 65 -8.59 -17.44 7.79
N ASN A 66 -8.16 -17.36 6.52
CA ASN A 66 -6.75 -17.32 6.12
C ASN A 66 -6.43 -16.41 4.92
N MET A 67 -7.06 -15.23 4.78
CA MET A 67 -6.44 -14.17 3.95
C MET A 67 -5.26 -13.57 4.73
N GLY A 68 -4.16 -14.32 4.84
CA GLY A 68 -2.89 -13.86 5.39
C GLY A 68 -2.38 -12.68 4.58
N ILE A 69 -2.73 -11.47 5.02
CA ILE A 69 -2.24 -10.25 4.41
C ILE A 69 -0.89 -9.94 5.05
N ASP A 70 0.15 -10.29 4.31
CA ASP A 70 1.52 -9.93 4.62
C ASP A 70 1.81 -8.53 4.05
N LEU A 71 1.97 -7.55 4.95
CA LEU A 71 2.30 -6.15 4.63
C LEU A 71 3.80 -5.92 4.40
N SER A 72 4.62 -6.96 4.56
CA SER A 72 6.06 -6.93 4.29
C SER A 72 6.41 -6.29 2.93
N PRO A 73 5.66 -6.51 1.82
CA PRO A 73 5.95 -5.89 0.53
C PRO A 73 5.85 -4.35 0.52
N LEU A 74 4.93 -3.75 1.29
CA LEU A 74 4.78 -2.29 1.34
C LEU A 74 5.97 -1.62 2.07
N ILE A 75 6.46 -2.26 3.14
CA ILE A 75 7.62 -1.82 3.91
C ILE A 75 8.91 -1.88 3.06
N VAL A 76 9.06 -2.90 2.22
CA VAL A 76 10.19 -3.03 1.30
C VAL A 76 10.15 -1.96 0.21
N ILE A 77 8.96 -1.61 -0.29
CA ILE A 77 8.80 -0.56 -1.31
C ILE A 77 9.11 0.83 -0.73
N LEU A 78 8.63 1.14 0.48
CA LEU A 78 8.91 2.41 1.14
C LEU A 78 10.37 2.56 1.57
N SER A 79 10.99 1.49 2.07
CA SER A 79 12.42 1.52 2.46
C SER A 79 13.35 1.72 1.26
N ARG A 80 13.04 1.14 0.09
CA ARG A 80 13.72 1.49 -1.17
C ARG A 80 13.47 2.94 -1.59
N ALA A 81 12.23 3.42 -1.48
CA ALA A 81 11.88 4.77 -1.93
C ALA A 81 12.49 5.88 -1.05
N ALA A 82 12.71 5.60 0.24
CA ALA A 82 13.30 6.53 1.22
C ALA A 82 14.83 6.48 1.28
N LEU A 83 15.47 5.48 0.68
CA LEU A 83 16.91 5.48 0.46
C LEU A 83 17.16 6.21 -0.87
N PRO A 84 17.51 7.50 -0.87
CA PRO A 84 18.14 8.04 -2.06
C PRO A 84 19.41 7.20 -2.24
N VAL A 85 19.57 6.63 -3.44
CA VAL A 85 20.72 5.80 -3.82
C VAL A 85 21.99 6.65 -3.66
N GLN A 86 22.49 6.72 -2.44
CA GLN A 86 23.74 7.34 -2.00
C GLN A 86 24.57 6.26 -1.31
N ALA A 87 24.80 5.17 -2.03
CA ALA A 87 25.97 4.33 -1.83
C ALA A 87 26.31 3.83 -3.24
N ARG A 88 27.40 4.25 -3.87
CA ARG A 88 28.74 4.38 -3.29
C ARG A 88 29.37 5.68 -3.75
N GLY A 89 29.73 6.54 -2.79
CA GLY A 89 30.92 7.34 -2.97
C GLY A 89 32.05 6.39 -3.31
N VAL A 90 32.52 6.43 -4.57
CA VAL A 90 33.84 5.91 -4.92
C VAL A 90 34.83 6.93 -4.36
N GLY A 91 34.95 6.95 -3.04
CA GLY A 91 36.17 7.36 -2.37
C GLY A 91 37.12 6.17 -2.42
N ALA A 92 37.54 5.79 -3.62
CA ALA A 92 38.78 5.03 -3.76
C ALA A 92 39.88 6.04 -3.41
N SER A 93 40.50 5.83 -2.26
CA SER A 93 41.67 6.53 -1.76
C SER A 93 42.59 6.96 -2.90
N GLU A 94 42.73 8.27 -3.11
CA GLU A 94 43.80 8.85 -3.92
C GLU A 94 45.13 8.69 -3.16
N ASP A 95 45.61 7.45 -3.05
CA ASP A 95 47.00 7.20 -2.72
C ASP A 95 47.79 7.59 -3.97
N VAL A 96 48.35 8.80 -3.96
CA VAL A 96 49.22 9.25 -5.04
C VAL A 96 50.54 8.48 -4.89
N PHE A 97 50.78 7.58 -5.83
CA PHE A 97 52.01 6.82 -5.93
C PHE A 97 53.12 7.74 -6.44
N VAL A 98 53.96 8.24 -5.54
CA VAL A 98 55.07 9.13 -5.89
C VAL A 98 56.31 8.28 -6.12
N VAL A 99 56.81 8.29 -7.36
CA VAL A 99 58.04 7.59 -7.74
C VAL A 99 59.18 8.61 -7.79
N HIS A 100 60.11 8.50 -6.83
CA HIS A 100 61.35 9.27 -6.87
C HIS A 100 62.38 8.56 -7.75
N PRO A 101 63.19 9.29 -8.54
CA PRO A 101 64.09 8.69 -9.53
C PRO A 101 65.18 7.76 -8.95
N HIS A 102 65.48 7.83 -7.64
CA HIS A 102 66.53 7.03 -7.01
C HIS A 102 66.14 6.43 -5.64
N GLY A 103 64.86 6.10 -5.43
CA GLY A 103 64.40 5.44 -4.19
C GLY A 103 63.25 4.46 -4.40
N PRO A 104 62.98 3.56 -3.43
CA PRO A 104 61.85 2.64 -3.51
C PRO A 104 60.52 3.42 -3.42
N PRO A 105 59.50 2.98 -4.15
CA PRO A 105 58.23 3.69 -4.21
C PRO A 105 57.49 3.63 -2.87
N HIS A 106 56.80 4.71 -2.53
CA HIS A 106 55.95 4.79 -1.34
C HIS A 106 54.69 5.61 -1.65
N THR A 107 53.57 5.23 -1.02
CA THR A 107 52.28 5.89 -1.17
C THR A 107 52.14 7.00 -0.13
N ILE A 108 51.75 8.20 -0.58
CA ILE A 108 51.50 9.33 0.31
C ILE A 108 49.99 9.55 0.39
N ARG A 109 49.45 9.39 1.60
CA ARG A 109 48.05 9.70 1.90
C ARG A 109 47.91 11.19 2.06
N ARG A 110 47.36 11.89 1.06
CA ARG A 110 47.21 13.35 1.14
C ARG A 110 45.99 13.71 1.98
N GLY A 111 46.21 13.86 3.28
CA GLY A 111 45.18 14.33 4.21
C GLY A 111 45.61 14.18 5.66
N MET A 112 46.07 15.30 6.21
CA MET A 112 46.42 15.55 7.62
C MET A 112 47.81 15.06 8.06
N GLU A 113 48.50 15.97 8.75
CA GLU A 113 49.57 15.81 9.76
C GLU A 113 50.15 14.42 10.03
#